data_AF-A0A6A6GNR6-F1
#
_entry.id   AF-A0A6A6GNR6-F1
#
_cell.length_a   1.000
_cell.length_b   1.000
_cell.length_c   1.000
_cell.angle_alpha   90.00
_cell.angle_beta   90.00
_cell.angle_gamma   90.00
#
_symmetry.space_group_name_H-M   'P 1'
#
loop_
_entity.id
_entity.type
_entity.pdbx_description
1 polymer ?
#
loop_
_entity_poly.entity_id
_entity_poly.type
_entity_poly.pdbx_seq_one_letter_code
_entity_poly.pdbx_strand_id
1 'polypeptide(L)'
;MADQGQAPTIAAPFPNPPPYWKHFTKQNLSRLREHEKSQSMVNGDGATIDSTPLPEGLRYLVPPEPPVDEKYKSFGVQLDLTQPDISLAAAGITQIYPNSPASTDPTSKLIALSRAIILNYLELVGIISNNPEESAEKIEDLQTLFYNAHDLINQYRPHQARESLILMMEEQLARAKADIQAVQDSKEKLGEALKGIRDEGSKQKKQLGSGRTEKVDDLEHEPELDPDTKKRQQLHAMLWNTIDLDLG
;
A
#
# COMPACT_ATOMS: atom_id res chain seq x y z
N MET A 1 -51.62 -20.36 31.53
CA MET A 1 -50.15 -20.44 31.63
C MET A 1 -49.70 -21.68 30.90
N ALA A 2 -49.20 -21.53 29.68
CA ALA A 2 -48.48 -22.57 28.95
C ALA A 2 -47.70 -21.90 27.81
N ASP A 3 -46.40 -21.83 28.06
CA ASP A 3 -45.28 -21.67 27.14
C ASP A 3 -45.62 -21.89 25.65
N GLN A 4 -45.63 -20.82 24.85
CA GLN A 4 -45.71 -20.93 23.39
C GLN A 4 -44.30 -21.08 22.84
N GLY A 5 -43.99 -22.32 22.46
CA GLY A 5 -42.75 -22.73 21.82
C GLY A 5 -42.36 -21.80 20.67
N GLN A 6 -41.25 -21.10 20.87
CA GLN A 6 -40.58 -20.33 19.83
C GLN A 6 -40.01 -21.33 18.83
N ALA A 7 -40.56 -21.30 17.60
CA ALA A 7 -40.15 -22.20 16.53
C ALA A 7 -38.63 -22.14 16.30
N PRO A 8 -37.96 -23.28 16.04
CA PRO A 8 -36.54 -23.29 15.73
C PRO A 8 -36.35 -22.60 14.39
N THR A 9 -35.89 -21.35 14.42
CA THR A 9 -35.42 -20.65 13.24
C THR A 9 -34.27 -21.46 12.69
N ILE A 10 -34.45 -22.10 11.53
CA ILE A 10 -33.42 -22.75 10.75
C ILE A 10 -32.25 -21.78 10.68
N ALA A 11 -31.19 -22.04 11.46
CA ALA A 11 -30.06 -21.15 11.55
C ALA A 11 -29.40 -21.15 10.18
N ALA A 12 -29.54 -20.05 9.44
CA ALA A 12 -28.78 -19.84 8.23
C ALA A 12 -27.29 -20.07 8.55
N PRO A 13 -26.52 -20.73 7.67
CA PRO A 13 -25.11 -21.05 7.93
C PRO A 13 -24.24 -19.81 8.11
N PHE A 14 -24.75 -18.63 7.76
CA PHE A 14 -24.08 -17.35 7.90
C PHE A 14 -24.90 -16.41 8.79
N PRO A 15 -24.24 -15.63 9.67
CA PRO A 15 -24.94 -14.63 10.46
C PRO A 15 -25.59 -13.60 9.53
N ASN A 16 -26.74 -13.08 9.95
CA ASN A 16 -27.34 -11.94 9.27
C ASN A 16 -26.38 -10.74 9.31
N PRO A 17 -26.36 -9.90 8.27
CA PRO A 17 -25.50 -8.72 8.24
C PRO A 17 -25.79 -7.80 9.42
N PRO A 18 -24.80 -7.01 9.89
CA PRO A 18 -24.97 -6.09 11.01
C PRO A 18 -26.15 -5.13 10.80
N PRO A 19 -26.97 -4.85 11.83
CA PRO A 19 -28.23 -4.09 11.69
C PRO A 19 -28.05 -2.66 11.13
N TYR A 20 -26.82 -2.14 11.16
CA TYR A 20 -26.42 -0.83 10.65
C TYR A 20 -26.76 -0.59 9.18
N TRP A 21 -26.83 -1.65 8.35
CA TRP A 21 -27.14 -1.53 6.92
C TRP A 21 -28.48 -0.82 6.65
N LYS A 22 -29.46 -0.91 7.58
CA LYS A 22 -30.77 -0.27 7.46
C LYS A 22 -30.69 1.26 7.46
N HIS A 23 -29.63 1.83 8.02
CA HIS A 23 -29.43 3.28 8.07
C HIS A 23 -28.89 3.85 6.76
N PHE A 24 -28.38 3.01 5.84
CA PHE A 24 -27.86 3.39 4.52
C PHE A 24 -28.98 3.66 3.51
N THR A 25 -29.84 4.63 3.82
CA THR A 25 -30.90 5.10 2.91
C THR A 25 -30.43 6.33 2.13
N LYS A 26 -30.97 6.53 0.91
CA LYS A 26 -30.67 7.73 0.09
C LYS A 26 -30.93 9.04 0.84
N GLN A 27 -31.98 9.07 1.66
CA GLN A 27 -32.33 10.24 2.47
C GLN A 27 -31.29 10.53 3.55
N ASN A 28 -30.81 9.50 4.25
CA ASN A 28 -29.79 9.68 5.29
C ASN A 28 -28.43 10.06 4.69
N LEU A 29 -28.09 9.54 3.50
CA LEU A 29 -26.88 9.93 2.77
C LEU A 29 -26.93 11.40 2.33
N SER A 30 -28.07 11.90 1.87
CA SER A 30 -28.23 13.33 1.55
C SER A 30 -28.07 14.20 2.79
N ARG A 31 -28.67 13.82 3.92
CA ARG A 31 -28.54 14.54 5.20
C ARG A 31 -27.10 14.56 5.72
N LEU A 32 -26.36 13.45 5.56
CA LEU A 32 -24.95 13.40 5.92
C LEU A 32 -24.13 14.40 5.09
N ARG A 33 -24.33 14.44 3.76
CA ARG A 33 -23.63 15.39 2.88
C ARG A 33 -23.96 16.85 3.19
N GLU A 34 -25.21 17.14 3.54
CA GLU A 34 -25.61 18.48 3.98
C GLU A 34 -24.91 18.87 5.28
N HIS A 35 -24.78 17.92 6.22
CA HIS A 35 -24.05 18.11 7.47
C HIS A 35 -22.55 18.30 7.24
N GLU A 36 -21.91 17.47 6.41
CA GLU A 36 -20.51 17.61 5.99
C GLU A 36 -20.23 18.97 5.36
N LYS A 37 -21.11 19.39 4.43
CA LYS A 37 -21.00 20.70 3.78
C LYS A 37 -21.16 21.85 4.77
N SER A 38 -22.10 21.74 5.71
CA SER A 38 -22.29 22.75 6.75
C SER A 38 -21.10 22.84 7.73
N GLN A 39 -20.41 21.73 7.97
CA GLN A 39 -19.24 21.68 8.85
C GLN A 39 -17.96 22.16 8.15
N SER A 40 -17.75 21.81 6.88
CA SER A 40 -16.62 22.28 6.07
C SER A 40 -16.64 23.81 5.84
N MET A 41 -17.83 24.44 5.87
CA MET A 41 -17.92 25.91 5.83
C MET A 41 -17.54 26.61 7.16
N VAL A 42 -17.51 25.88 8.27
CA VAL A 42 -17.24 26.43 9.62
C VAL A 42 -15.82 26.11 10.09
N ASN A 43 -15.32 24.91 9.79
CA ASN A 43 -13.97 24.46 10.13
C ASN A 43 -13.26 24.09 8.83
N GLY A 44 -12.21 24.84 8.49
CA GLY A 44 -11.43 24.63 7.26
C GLY A 44 -10.92 23.21 7.09
N ASP A 45 -10.70 22.83 5.83
CA ASP A 45 -10.34 21.49 5.35
C ASP A 45 -9.29 20.80 6.24
N GLY A 46 -9.73 19.81 7.02
CA GLY A 46 -8.83 18.94 7.79
C GLY A 46 -9.36 18.43 9.13
N ALA A 47 -10.48 18.94 9.65
CA ALA A 47 -11.05 18.41 10.89
C ALA A 47 -11.86 17.14 10.63
N THR A 48 -11.43 16.01 11.21
CA THR A 48 -12.20 14.78 11.28
C THR A 48 -13.57 15.05 11.91
N ILE A 49 -14.62 14.39 11.41
CA ILE A 49 -16.04 14.57 11.79
C ILE A 49 -16.28 13.91 13.17
N ASP A 50 -15.36 14.03 14.12
CA ASP A 50 -15.30 13.08 15.24
C ASP A 50 -16.00 13.59 16.50
N SER A 51 -16.21 14.90 16.65
CA SER A 51 -16.59 15.45 17.96
C SER A 51 -17.99 16.05 18.06
N THR A 52 -18.78 16.10 16.99
CA THR A 52 -20.14 16.64 17.04
C THR A 52 -21.18 15.54 17.24
N PRO A 53 -22.17 15.69 18.14
CA PRO A 53 -23.20 14.67 18.34
C PRO A 53 -24.09 14.58 17.10
N LEU A 54 -23.76 13.68 16.17
CA LEU A 54 -24.61 13.35 15.04
C LEU A 54 -25.87 12.64 15.56
N PRO A 55 -27.05 12.90 14.95
CA PRO A 55 -28.26 12.15 15.24
C PRO A 55 -28.02 10.63 15.15
N GLU A 56 -28.65 9.86 16.04
CA GLU A 56 -28.43 8.41 16.23
C GLU A 56 -28.52 7.60 14.92
N GLY A 57 -29.36 8.03 13.96
CA GLY A 57 -29.49 7.38 12.66
C GLY A 57 -28.41 7.72 11.61
N LEU A 58 -27.61 8.78 11.82
CA LEU A 58 -26.53 9.20 10.93
C LEU A 58 -25.15 8.77 11.44
N ARG A 59 -25.01 8.49 12.74
CA ARG A 59 -23.78 8.00 13.36
C ARG A 59 -23.26 6.72 12.70
N TYR A 60 -24.15 5.83 12.28
CA TYR A 60 -23.79 4.56 11.63
C TYR A 60 -23.29 4.70 10.18
N LEU A 61 -23.36 5.90 9.59
CA LEU A 61 -22.83 6.17 8.26
C LEU A 61 -21.38 6.67 8.30
N VAL A 62 -20.90 7.11 9.47
CA VAL A 62 -19.52 7.52 9.68
C VAL A 62 -18.72 6.29 10.14
N PRO A 63 -17.54 6.02 9.56
CA PRO A 63 -16.66 4.97 10.05
C PRO A 63 -16.36 5.18 11.54
N PRO A 64 -16.34 4.12 12.36
CA PRO A 64 -15.98 4.25 13.76
C PRO A 64 -14.52 4.66 13.91
N GLU A 65 -14.22 5.37 15.00
CA GLU A 65 -12.84 5.67 15.38
C GLU A 65 -12.02 4.37 15.59
N PRO A 66 -10.72 4.40 15.25
CA PRO A 66 -9.85 3.26 15.52
C PRO A 66 -9.83 2.96 17.03
N PRO A 67 -9.80 1.67 17.44
CA PRO A 67 -9.73 1.30 18.84
C PRO A 67 -8.51 1.89 19.54
N VAL A 68 -8.73 2.55 20.69
CA VAL A 68 -7.66 3.18 21.50
C VAL A 68 -6.70 2.15 22.11
N ASP A 69 -7.18 0.94 22.41
CA ASP A 69 -6.40 -0.10 23.09
C ASP A 69 -5.47 -0.88 22.13
N GLU A 70 -5.35 -0.45 20.85
CA GLU A 70 -4.52 -1.06 19.78
C GLU A 70 -4.67 -2.58 19.56
N LYS A 71 -5.62 -3.18 20.27
CA LYS A 71 -6.03 -4.58 20.18
C LYS A 71 -7.24 -4.68 19.28
N TYR A 72 -7.12 -5.47 18.23
CA TYR A 72 -8.23 -5.74 17.33
C TYR A 72 -8.31 -7.22 16.99
N LYS A 73 -9.53 -7.69 16.76
CA LYS A 73 -9.76 -9.09 16.40
C LYS A 73 -9.87 -9.19 14.88
N SER A 74 -8.94 -9.91 14.26
CA SER A 74 -8.97 -10.22 12.83
C SER A 74 -9.09 -11.73 12.63
N PHE A 75 -10.09 -12.17 11.87
CA PHE A 75 -10.32 -13.59 11.53
C PHE A 75 -10.32 -14.58 12.71
N GLY A 76 -10.79 -14.13 13.88
CA GLY A 76 -10.83 -14.97 15.09
C GLY A 76 -9.62 -14.80 16.01
N VAL A 77 -8.53 -14.20 15.54
CA VAL A 77 -7.29 -13.95 16.30
C VAL A 77 -7.33 -12.55 16.88
N GLN A 78 -7.02 -12.42 18.18
CA GLN A 78 -6.76 -11.11 18.77
C GLN A 78 -5.33 -10.71 18.44
N LEU A 79 -5.17 -9.61 17.70
CA LEU A 79 -3.88 -8.99 17.43
C LEU A 79 -3.75 -7.77 18.32
N ASP A 80 -2.61 -7.66 18.97
CA ASP A 80 -2.18 -6.47 19.71
C ASP A 80 -1.05 -5.82 18.90
N LEU A 81 -1.26 -4.59 18.42
CA LEU A 81 -0.25 -3.89 17.60
C LEU A 81 1.00 -3.51 18.40
N THR A 82 0.89 -3.44 19.73
CA THR A 82 1.98 -3.06 20.64
C THR A 82 2.84 -4.24 21.09
N GLN A 83 2.37 -5.48 20.90
CA GLN A 83 3.10 -6.63 21.42
C GLN A 83 4.37 -6.88 20.60
N PRO A 84 5.55 -6.94 21.25
CA PRO A 84 6.74 -7.41 20.59
C PRO A 84 6.57 -8.89 20.21
N ASP A 85 7.25 -9.31 19.14
CA ASP A 85 7.30 -10.73 18.76
C ASP A 85 7.69 -11.59 19.98
N ILE A 86 7.02 -12.74 20.14
CA ILE A 86 7.29 -13.66 21.25
C ILE A 86 8.75 -14.12 21.14
N SER A 87 9.59 -13.66 22.06
CA SER A 87 11.00 -14.04 22.09
C SER A 87 11.17 -15.51 22.47
N LEU A 88 12.24 -16.15 21.98
CA LEU A 88 12.56 -17.54 22.33
C LEU A 88 12.62 -17.76 23.85
N ALA A 89 13.14 -16.79 24.60
CA ALA A 89 13.22 -16.82 26.06
C ALA A 89 11.83 -16.79 26.72
N ALA A 90 10.89 -16.01 26.18
CA ALA A 90 9.51 -15.95 26.68
C ALA A 90 8.73 -17.24 26.37
N ALA A 91 9.10 -17.96 25.32
CA ALA A 91 8.57 -19.28 24.97
C ALA A 91 9.23 -20.44 25.74
N GLY A 92 10.23 -20.17 26.61
CA GLY A 92 10.96 -21.20 27.36
C GLY A 92 11.94 -22.02 26.52
N ILE A 93 12.31 -21.52 25.33
CA ILE A 93 13.15 -22.23 24.36
C ILE A 93 14.60 -21.71 24.50
N THR A 94 15.54 -22.64 24.62
CA THR A 94 16.97 -22.31 24.70
C THR A 94 17.44 -21.71 23.37
N GLN A 95 17.97 -20.50 23.43
CA GLN A 95 18.56 -19.85 22.27
C GLN A 95 19.95 -20.45 21.98
N ILE A 96 20.12 -21.04 20.79
CA ILE A 96 21.32 -21.79 20.42
C ILE A 96 22.40 -20.88 19.80
N TYR A 97 22.03 -19.70 19.32
CA TYR A 97 22.93 -18.77 18.64
C TYR A 97 23.27 -17.55 19.51
N PRO A 98 24.49 -16.99 19.43
CA PRO A 98 24.88 -15.85 20.24
C PRO A 98 24.11 -14.59 19.80
N ASN A 99 23.53 -13.92 20.80
CA ASN A 99 22.81 -12.65 20.63
C ASN A 99 23.81 -11.50 20.49
N SER A 100 24.66 -11.53 19.45
CA SER A 100 25.60 -10.44 19.17
C SER A 100 24.99 -9.51 18.13
N PRO A 101 24.76 -8.22 18.48
CA PRO A 101 24.23 -7.22 17.55
C PRO A 101 25.21 -6.87 16.41
N ALA A 102 26.42 -7.43 16.42
CA ALA A 102 27.49 -7.13 15.48
C ALA A 102 27.65 -8.13 14.32
N SER A 103 26.87 -9.23 14.31
CA SER A 103 26.97 -10.25 13.26
C SER A 103 25.90 -10.01 12.20
N THR A 104 26.28 -9.20 11.20
CA THR A 104 25.45 -8.71 10.09
C THR A 104 24.87 -9.81 9.19
N ASP A 105 25.45 -11.02 9.18
CA ASP A 105 25.06 -12.10 8.27
C ASP A 105 24.38 -13.29 8.97
N PRO A 106 23.03 -13.40 8.90
CA PRO A 106 22.30 -14.54 9.48
C PRO A 106 22.46 -15.83 8.66
N THR A 107 22.98 -15.74 7.43
CA THR A 107 23.17 -16.87 6.50
C THR A 107 24.04 -17.96 7.10
N SER A 108 25.17 -17.60 7.71
CA SER A 108 26.09 -18.55 8.35
C SER A 108 25.42 -19.31 9.49
N LYS A 109 24.64 -18.61 10.33
CA LYS A 109 23.91 -19.17 11.47
C LYS A 109 22.78 -20.09 11.00
N LEU A 110 22.04 -19.70 9.96
CA LEU A 110 20.97 -20.50 9.38
C LEU A 110 21.50 -21.77 8.70
N ILE A 111 22.66 -21.69 8.03
CA ILE A 111 23.33 -22.86 7.46
C ILE A 111 23.85 -23.81 8.55
N ALA A 112 24.36 -23.27 9.67
CA ALA A 112 24.78 -24.09 10.80
C ALA A 112 23.58 -24.81 11.44
N LEU A 113 22.46 -24.11 11.64
CA LEU A 113 21.23 -24.70 12.17
C LEU A 113 20.62 -25.73 11.23
N SER A 114 20.60 -25.48 9.91
CA SER A 114 20.07 -26.45 8.95
C SER A 114 20.90 -27.74 8.93
N ARG A 115 22.23 -27.64 9.05
CA ARG A 115 23.10 -28.80 9.24
C ARG A 115 22.82 -29.54 10.55
N ALA A 116 22.59 -28.80 11.64
CA ALA A 116 22.22 -29.40 12.94
C ALA A 116 20.86 -30.11 12.87
N ILE A 117 19.86 -29.54 12.21
CA ILE A 117 18.54 -30.16 11.98
C ILE A 117 18.70 -31.47 11.20
N ILE A 118 19.48 -31.46 10.12
CA ILE A 118 19.71 -32.67 9.30
C ILE A 118 20.43 -33.76 10.12
N LEU A 119 21.45 -33.39 10.90
CA LEU A 119 22.19 -34.33 11.73
C LEU A 119 21.29 -34.95 12.82
N ASN A 120 20.50 -34.12 13.50
CA ASN A 120 19.57 -34.58 14.53
C ASN A 120 18.46 -35.47 13.93
N TYR A 121 17.99 -35.16 12.72
CA TYR A 121 17.06 -36.04 11.99
C TYR A 121 17.69 -37.39 11.64
N LEU A 122 18.96 -37.42 11.24
CA LEU A 122 19.68 -38.68 10.96
C LEU A 122 19.84 -39.52 12.23
N GLU A 123 20.17 -38.88 13.36
CA GLU A 123 20.20 -39.52 14.68
C GLU A 123 18.83 -40.09 15.06
N LEU A 124 17.75 -39.32 14.83
CA LEU A 124 16.38 -39.76 15.10
C LEU A 124 16.01 -40.99 14.27
N VAL A 125 16.33 -41.02 12.97
CA VAL A 125 16.10 -42.20 12.11
C VAL A 125 16.89 -43.41 12.62
N GLY A 126 18.14 -43.19 13.07
CA GLY A 126 18.96 -44.24 13.68
C GLY A 126 18.38 -44.77 14.99
N ILE A 127 17.86 -43.90 15.86
CA ILE A 127 17.25 -44.26 17.14
C ILE A 127 15.94 -45.01 16.91
N ILE A 128 15.07 -44.53 16.03
CA ILE A 128 13.81 -45.22 15.69
C ILE A 128 14.08 -46.63 15.15
N SER A 129 15.18 -46.84 14.44
CA SER A 129 15.57 -48.16 13.94
C SER A 129 16.10 -49.11 15.01
N ASN A 130 16.69 -48.60 16.09
CA ASN A 130 17.34 -49.40 17.14
C ASN A 130 16.46 -49.49 18.41
N ASN A 131 16.09 -48.35 18.98
CA ASN A 131 15.32 -48.19 20.22
C ASN A 131 14.26 -47.08 20.05
N PRO A 132 13.01 -47.42 19.66
CA PRO A 132 11.99 -46.41 19.40
C PRO A 132 11.52 -45.64 20.65
N GLU A 133 11.76 -46.15 21.86
CA GLU A 133 11.33 -45.49 23.12
C GLU A 133 12.13 -44.21 23.44
N GLU A 134 13.37 -44.10 22.97
CA GLU A 134 14.25 -42.93 23.19
C GLU A 134 14.04 -41.82 22.13
N SER A 135 13.09 -41.98 21.21
CA SER A 135 12.86 -41.00 20.13
C SER A 135 12.28 -39.66 20.61
N ALA A 136 11.62 -39.63 21.77
CA ALA A 136 10.94 -38.44 22.28
C ALA A 136 11.89 -37.27 22.56
N GLU A 137 13.05 -37.53 23.17
CA GLU A 137 14.05 -36.50 23.50
C GLU A 137 14.60 -35.84 22.23
N LYS A 138 14.86 -36.65 21.18
CA LYS A 138 15.33 -36.12 19.90
C LYS A 138 14.28 -35.30 19.16
N ILE A 139 13.00 -35.64 19.30
CA ILE A 139 11.93 -34.82 18.73
C ILE A 139 11.88 -33.45 19.40
N GLU A 140 12.10 -33.36 20.72
CA GLU A 140 12.16 -32.09 21.45
C GLU A 140 13.37 -31.23 21.05
N ASP A 141 14.54 -31.86 20.90
CA ASP A 141 15.74 -31.20 20.35
C ASP A 141 15.46 -30.60 18.96
N LEU A 142 14.78 -31.37 18.11
CA LEU A 142 14.46 -30.99 16.74
C LEU A 142 13.44 -29.83 16.71
N GLN A 143 12.43 -29.85 17.58
CA GLN A 143 11.50 -28.73 17.76
C GLN A 143 12.24 -27.46 18.19
N THR A 144 13.15 -27.58 19.16
CA THR A 144 13.99 -26.47 19.64
C THR A 144 14.82 -25.87 18.51
N LEU A 145 15.42 -26.70 17.66
CA LEU A 145 16.18 -26.26 16.50
C LEU A 145 15.29 -25.52 15.48
N PHE A 146 14.07 -25.99 15.23
CA PHE A 146 13.14 -25.32 14.33
C PHE A 146 12.67 -23.97 14.85
N TYR A 147 12.36 -23.85 16.15
CA TYR A 147 12.00 -22.57 16.74
C TYR A 147 13.12 -21.55 16.63
N ASN A 148 14.37 -21.97 16.91
CA ASN A 148 15.56 -21.12 16.73
C ASN A 148 15.75 -20.69 15.28
N ALA A 149 15.53 -21.58 14.31
CA ALA A 149 15.62 -21.25 12.89
C ALA A 149 14.52 -20.27 12.47
N HIS A 150 13.29 -20.48 12.95
CA HIS A 150 12.15 -19.61 12.65
C HIS A 150 12.37 -18.19 13.19
N ASP A 151 12.89 -18.07 14.40
CA ASP A 151 13.21 -16.78 15.02
C ASP A 151 14.29 -16.01 14.23
N LEU A 152 15.36 -16.68 13.77
CA LEU A 152 16.35 -16.05 12.89
C LEU A 152 15.75 -15.58 11.55
N ILE A 153 14.83 -16.36 10.98
CA ILE A 153 14.12 -15.96 9.76
C ILE A 153 13.24 -14.74 10.03
N ASN A 154 12.53 -14.72 11.16
CA ASN A 154 11.68 -13.61 11.57
C ASN A 154 12.49 -12.31 11.73
N GLN A 155 13.66 -12.38 12.37
CA GLN A 155 14.56 -11.24 12.51
C GLN A 155 15.05 -10.69 11.15
N TYR A 156 15.09 -11.53 10.11
CA TYR A 156 15.48 -11.11 8.77
C TYR A 156 14.32 -10.51 7.93
N ARG A 157 13.06 -10.67 8.37
CA ARG A 157 11.88 -10.14 7.64
C ARG A 157 11.92 -8.63 7.39
N PRO A 158 12.30 -7.77 8.36
CA PRO A 158 12.38 -6.33 8.12
C PRO A 158 13.43 -5.97 7.06
N HIS A 159 14.57 -6.68 7.05
CA HIS A 159 15.58 -6.51 6.01
C HIS A 159 15.03 -6.90 4.63
N GLN A 160 14.39 -8.07 4.52
CA GLN A 160 13.75 -8.54 3.29
C GLN A 160 12.71 -7.52 2.77
N ALA A 161 11.89 -6.95 3.65
CA ALA A 161 10.89 -5.95 3.26
C ALA A 161 11.53 -4.68 2.68
N ARG A 162 12.63 -4.21 3.28
CA ARG A 162 13.38 -3.04 2.77
C ARG A 162 14.01 -3.31 1.41
N GLU A 163 14.68 -4.45 1.24
CA GLU A 163 15.25 -4.82 -0.05
C GLU A 163 14.17 -4.99 -1.14
N SER A 164 13.02 -5.56 -0.78
CA SER A 164 11.87 -5.66 -1.69
C SER A 164 11.32 -4.29 -2.10
N LEU A 165 11.31 -3.32 -1.18
CA LEU A 165 10.89 -1.95 -1.48
C LEU A 165 11.90 -1.25 -2.41
N ILE A 166 13.20 -1.39 -2.12
CA ILE A 166 14.27 -0.84 -2.95
C ILE A 166 14.15 -1.37 -4.38
N LEU A 167 14.01 -2.68 -4.55
CA LEU A 167 13.85 -3.30 -5.87
C LEU A 167 12.62 -2.76 -6.62
N MET A 168 11.50 -2.58 -5.92
CA MET A 168 10.28 -2.00 -6.51
C MET A 168 10.52 -0.55 -6.95
N MET A 169 11.23 0.25 -6.15
CA MET A 169 11.57 1.63 -6.49
C MET A 169 12.55 1.74 -7.66
N GLU A 170 13.55 0.85 -7.71
CA GLU A 170 14.50 0.75 -8.83
C GLU A 170 13.77 0.40 -10.14
N GLU A 171 12.80 -0.51 -10.08
CA GLU A 171 11.96 -0.86 -11.22
C GLU A 171 11.12 0.34 -11.69
N GLN A 172 10.52 1.07 -10.75
CA GLN A 172 9.77 2.30 -11.08
C GLN A 172 10.66 3.36 -11.72
N LEU A 173 11.88 3.54 -11.21
CA LEU A 173 12.85 4.49 -11.75
C LEU A 173 13.29 4.07 -13.16
N ALA A 174 13.54 2.78 -13.38
CA ALA A 174 13.88 2.24 -14.70
C ALA A 174 12.74 2.46 -15.71
N ARG A 175 11.48 2.21 -15.31
CA ARG A 175 10.29 2.49 -16.13
C ARG A 175 10.16 3.98 -16.45
N ALA A 176 10.29 4.85 -15.45
CA ALA A 176 10.22 6.29 -15.65
C ALA A 176 11.29 6.82 -16.62
N LYS A 177 12.53 6.30 -16.54
CA LYS A 177 13.60 6.63 -17.49
C LYS A 177 13.27 6.18 -18.91
N ALA A 178 12.72 4.96 -19.07
CA ALA A 178 12.31 4.45 -20.37
C ALA A 178 11.17 5.29 -20.97
N ASP A 179 10.21 5.71 -20.15
CA ASP A 179 9.11 6.58 -20.58
C ASP A 179 9.62 7.96 -21.03
N ILE A 180 10.55 8.57 -20.28
CA ILE A 180 11.18 9.86 -20.67
C ILE A 180 11.93 9.71 -22.00
N GLN A 181 12.67 8.63 -22.21
CA GLN A 181 13.36 8.36 -23.47
C GLN A 181 12.35 8.20 -24.61
N ALA A 182 11.28 7.43 -24.42
CA ALA A 182 10.23 7.26 -25.42
C ALA A 182 9.54 8.59 -25.78
N VAL A 183 9.30 9.46 -24.79
CA VAL A 183 8.74 10.80 -25.02
C VAL A 183 9.73 11.67 -25.79
N GLN A 184 11.02 11.64 -25.45
CA GLN A 184 12.04 12.41 -26.15
C GLN A 184 12.18 11.96 -27.61
N ASP A 185 12.18 10.65 -27.87
CA ASP A 185 12.19 10.08 -29.22
C ASP A 185 10.93 10.50 -30.01
N SER A 186 9.77 10.53 -29.35
CA SER A 186 8.53 10.98 -29.98
C SER A 186 8.58 12.47 -30.32
N LYS A 187 9.18 13.31 -29.46
CA LYS A 187 9.37 14.74 -29.67
C LYS A 187 10.31 15.01 -30.84
N GLU A 188 11.39 14.25 -30.97
CA GLU A 188 12.31 14.36 -32.11
C GLU A 188 11.59 14.02 -33.43
N LYS A 189 10.87 12.89 -33.48
CA LYS A 189 10.07 12.51 -34.65
C LYS A 189 9.01 13.54 -35.01
N LEU A 190 8.31 14.09 -34.02
CA LEU A 190 7.33 15.17 -34.23
C LEU A 190 8.00 16.47 -34.70
N GLY A 191 9.17 16.82 -34.16
CA GLY A 191 9.96 17.97 -34.59
C GLY A 191 10.40 17.85 -36.05
N GLU A 192 10.86 16.67 -36.47
CA GLU A 192 11.20 16.38 -37.85
C GLU A 192 9.97 16.44 -38.78
N ALA A 193 8.84 15.84 -38.36
CA ALA A 193 7.60 15.90 -39.12
C ALA A 193 7.09 17.35 -39.28
N LEU A 194 7.10 18.16 -38.21
CA LEU A 194 6.73 19.57 -38.26
C LEU A 194 7.67 20.39 -39.13
N LYS A 195 8.98 20.11 -39.10
CA LYS A 195 9.95 20.75 -40.00
C LYS A 195 9.69 20.38 -41.45
N GLY A 196 9.40 19.12 -41.74
CA GLY A 196 8.98 18.66 -43.07
C GLY A 196 7.74 19.39 -43.58
N ILE A 197 6.69 19.47 -42.75
CA ILE A 197 5.45 20.22 -43.08
C ILE A 197 5.73 21.71 -43.29
N ARG A 198 6.58 22.32 -42.46
CA ARG A 198 6.98 23.74 -42.61
C ARG A 198 7.71 23.98 -43.93
N ASP A 199 8.63 23.09 -44.30
CA ASP A 199 9.41 23.19 -45.53
C ASP A 199 8.51 22.97 -46.76
N GLU A 200 7.55 22.04 -46.69
CA GLU A 200 6.53 21.83 -47.72
C GLU A 200 5.58 23.03 -47.86
N GLY A 201 5.06 23.56 -46.74
CA GLY A 201 4.24 24.77 -46.74
C GLY A 201 4.98 26.00 -47.28
N SER A 202 6.28 26.12 -47.02
CA SER A 202 7.13 27.19 -47.58
C SER A 202 7.35 27.04 -49.08
N LYS A 203 7.49 25.80 -49.58
CA LYS A 203 7.55 25.51 -51.02
C LYS A 203 6.22 25.81 -51.70
N GLN A 204 5.10 25.47 -51.08
CA GLN A 204 3.76 25.76 -51.58
C GLN A 204 3.46 27.26 -51.60
N LYS A 205 3.87 28.01 -50.56
CA LYS A 205 3.77 29.48 -50.51
C LYS A 205 4.65 30.16 -51.58
N LYS A 206 5.83 29.63 -51.91
CA LYS A 206 6.64 30.09 -53.04
C LYS A 206 6.00 29.78 -54.40
N GLN A 207 5.28 28.67 -54.53
CA GLN A 207 4.53 28.33 -55.76
C GLN A 207 3.25 29.18 -55.93
N LEU A 208 2.59 29.57 -54.84
CA LEU A 208 1.41 30.44 -54.84
C LEU A 208 1.76 31.95 -54.83
N GLY A 209 3.03 32.32 -54.62
CA GLY A 209 3.51 33.69 -54.46
C GLY A 209 4.06 34.39 -55.70
N SER A 210 3.65 33.98 -56.92
CA SER A 210 3.92 34.74 -58.16
C SER A 210 2.72 35.62 -58.55
N GLY A 211 2.10 36.28 -57.56
CA GLY A 211 0.96 37.16 -57.78
C GLY A 211 0.65 38.01 -56.55
N ARG A 212 1.07 39.28 -56.62
CA ARG A 212 0.66 40.42 -55.78
C ARG A 212 1.34 40.57 -54.41
N THR A 213 2.26 41.52 -54.36
CA THR A 213 2.75 42.19 -53.16
C THR A 213 1.65 43.09 -52.59
N GLU A 214 1.12 42.75 -51.41
CA GLU A 214 0.55 43.72 -50.49
C GLU A 214 1.25 43.55 -49.14
N LYS A 215 1.79 44.65 -48.63
CA LYS A 215 2.38 44.75 -47.29
C LYS A 215 1.25 44.51 -46.29
N VAL A 216 1.44 43.53 -45.40
CA VAL A 216 0.64 43.40 -44.18
C VAL A 216 1.64 43.48 -43.04
N ASP A 217 1.46 44.50 -42.20
CA ASP A 217 2.28 44.80 -41.04
C ASP A 217 2.40 43.60 -40.09
N ASP A 218 3.60 43.41 -39.55
CA ASP A 218 3.88 42.51 -38.44
C ASP A 218 3.07 42.95 -37.21
N LEU A 219 1.96 42.26 -36.94
CA LEU A 219 1.31 42.25 -35.64
C LEU A 219 1.57 40.89 -35.01
N GLU A 220 2.39 40.89 -33.96
CA GLU A 220 2.62 39.76 -33.06
C GLU A 220 1.27 39.29 -32.50
N HIS A 221 0.68 38.27 -33.11
CA HIS A 221 -0.49 37.59 -32.58
C HIS A 221 0.00 36.43 -31.71
N GLU A 222 0.22 36.72 -30.42
CA GLU A 222 0.27 35.71 -29.36
C GLU A 222 -0.99 34.83 -29.50
N PRO A 223 -0.88 33.51 -29.69
CA PRO A 223 -2.05 32.65 -29.74
C PRO A 223 -2.71 32.67 -28.35
N GLU A 224 -3.89 33.28 -28.24
CA GLU A 224 -4.68 33.24 -27.02
C GLU A 224 -4.94 31.78 -26.64
N LEU A 225 -4.17 31.27 -25.67
CA LEU A 225 -4.39 29.95 -25.09
C LEU A 225 -5.80 29.92 -24.49
N ASP A 226 -6.59 28.94 -24.93
CA ASP A 226 -7.96 28.65 -24.47
C ASP A 226 -8.03 28.74 -22.92
N PRO A 227 -9.03 29.45 -22.35
CA PRO A 227 -9.07 29.76 -20.92
C PRO A 227 -9.01 28.54 -20.00
N ASP A 228 -9.47 27.38 -20.46
CA ASP A 228 -9.40 26.13 -19.70
C ASP A 228 -7.98 25.56 -19.65
N THR A 229 -7.18 25.76 -20.70
CA THR A 229 -5.75 25.39 -20.69
C THR A 229 -4.93 26.21 -19.69
N LYS A 230 -5.21 27.51 -19.57
CA LYS A 230 -4.55 28.38 -18.58
C LYS A 230 -4.88 27.97 -17.14
N LYS A 231 -6.15 27.63 -16.87
CA LYS A 231 -6.57 27.12 -15.56
C LYS A 231 -5.89 25.80 -15.21
N ARG A 232 -5.76 24.86 -16.16
CA ARG A 232 -5.06 23.59 -15.94
C ARG A 232 -3.58 23.80 -15.64
N GLN A 233 -2.92 24.72 -16.34
CA GLN A 233 -1.51 25.07 -16.07
C GLN A 233 -1.32 25.72 -14.69
N GLN A 234 -2.25 26.59 -14.28
CA GLN A 234 -2.21 27.22 -12.95
C GLN A 234 -2.45 26.20 -11.83
N LEU A 235 -3.41 25.30 -11.99
CA LEU A 235 -3.66 24.22 -11.04
C LEU A 235 -2.45 23.29 -10.91
N HIS A 236 -1.84 22.93 -12.04
CA HIS A 236 -0.64 22.12 -12.07
C HIS A 236 0.54 22.84 -11.39
N ALA A 237 0.76 24.12 -11.68
CA ALA A 237 1.80 24.92 -11.03
C ALA A 237 1.58 25.08 -9.52
N MET A 238 0.32 25.26 -9.08
CA MET A 238 -0.02 25.27 -7.65
C MET A 238 0.28 23.93 -7.00
N LEU A 239 -0.08 22.82 -7.66
CA LEU A 239 0.16 21.47 -7.14
C LEU A 239 1.66 21.19 -6.95
N TRP A 240 2.50 21.60 -7.91
CA TRP A 240 3.95 21.46 -7.78
C TRP A 240 4.52 22.33 -6.65
N ASN A 241 4.06 23.56 -6.51
CA ASN A 241 4.48 24.43 -5.41
C ASN A 241 4.06 23.89 -4.04
N THR A 242 2.90 23.25 -3.92
CA THR A 242 2.47 22.61 -2.66
C THR A 242 3.32 21.39 -2.32
N ILE A 243 3.69 20.59 -3.32
CA ILE A 243 4.54 19.41 -3.11
C ILE A 243 5.95 19.82 -2.68
N ASP A 244 6.52 20.88 -3.27
CA ASP A 244 7.84 21.41 -2.85
C ASP A 244 7.81 21.99 -1.43
N LEU A 245 6.67 22.49 -0.96
CA LEU A 245 6.49 23.03 0.39
C LEU A 245 6.35 21.94 1.46
N ASP A 246 5.77 20.79 1.11
CA ASP A 246 5.63 19.63 2.00
C ASP A 246 6.92 18.77 2.08
N LEU A 247 7.84 18.93 1.13
CA LEU A 247 9.11 18.20 1.05
C LEU A 247 10.33 19.00 1.55
N GLY A 248 10.16 20.25 1.97
CA GLY A 248 11.19 21.12 2.55
C GLY A 248 11.05 21.28 4.07
#